data_AF-A0A662RI80-F1
#
_entry.id   AF-A0A662RI80-F1
#
_cell.length_a   1.000
_cell.length_b   1.000
_cell.length_c   1.000
_cell.angle_alpha   90.00
_cell.angle_beta   90.00
_cell.angle_gamma   90.00
#
_symmetry.space_group_name_H-M   'P 1'
#
loop_
_entity.id
_entity.type
_entity.pdbx_description
1 polymer ?
#
loop_
_entity_poly.entity_id
_entity_poly.type
_entity_poly.pdbx_seq_one_letter_code
_entity_poly.pdbx_strand_id
1 'polypeptide(L)'
;MVVSREEGSGTRSYFESAVMKSTGKEITDHAIIQDSNGKIRTTVAGDKHSIGFLSPGYASSDVKTLTLDSVAPSTENVLSGEYAISRTLLMITKGKPDEDEQAFLDFVLSEDGQKIVTDVHYIPVE
;
A
#
# COMPACT_ATOMS: atom_id res chain seq x y z
N MET A 1 10.03 16.42 8.04
CA MET A 1 9.89 16.44 6.56
C MET A 1 8.77 15.50 6.16
N VAL A 2 7.83 15.93 5.30
CA VAL A 2 6.79 15.03 4.78
C VAL A 2 7.26 14.45 3.45
N VAL A 3 7.12 13.14 3.28
CA VAL A 3 7.42 12.44 2.02
C VAL A 3 6.12 11.87 1.47
N SER A 4 5.76 12.25 0.26
CA SER A 4 4.52 11.86 -0.41
C SER A 4 4.81 11.17 -1.73
N ARG A 5 3.78 10.54 -2.28
CA ARG A 5 3.82 9.90 -3.61
C ARG A 5 3.42 10.88 -4.72
N GLU A 6 3.87 10.58 -5.92
CA GLU A 6 3.54 11.29 -7.15
C GLU A 6 2.03 11.32 -7.45
N GLU A 7 1.61 12.27 -8.27
CA GLU A 7 0.26 12.28 -8.83
C GLU A 7 0.02 11.03 -9.69
N GLY A 8 -1.19 10.46 -9.61
CA GLY A 8 -1.51 9.18 -10.23
C GLY A 8 -1.10 7.96 -9.40
N SER A 9 -0.40 8.15 -8.29
CA SER A 9 -0.13 7.06 -7.35
C SER A 9 -1.41 6.54 -6.71
N GLY A 10 -1.73 5.27 -6.94
CA GLY A 10 -2.83 4.62 -6.24
C GLY A 10 -2.66 4.68 -4.72
N THR A 11 -1.44 4.53 -4.19
CA THR A 11 -1.18 4.62 -2.74
C THR A 11 -1.53 6.02 -2.21
N ARG A 12 -1.19 7.08 -2.94
CA ARG A 12 -1.58 8.46 -2.59
C ARG A 12 -3.09 8.63 -2.59
N SER A 13 -3.76 8.26 -3.69
CA SER A 13 -5.21 8.44 -3.81
C SER A 13 -5.98 7.71 -2.71
N TYR A 14 -5.49 6.55 -2.28
CA TYR A 14 -6.10 5.84 -1.16
C TYR A 14 -5.78 6.48 0.19
N PHE A 15 -4.55 6.91 0.45
CA PHE A 15 -4.21 7.64 1.67
C PHE A 15 -5.01 8.95 1.80
N GLU A 16 -5.15 9.69 0.70
CA GLU A 16 -5.97 10.91 0.66
C GLU A 16 -7.44 10.63 0.98
N SER A 17 -8.02 9.60 0.38
CA SER A 17 -9.44 9.26 0.57
C SER A 17 -9.75 8.60 1.91
N ALA A 18 -8.87 7.72 2.41
CA ALA A 18 -9.06 6.96 3.63
C ALA A 18 -8.60 7.70 4.89
N VAL A 19 -7.58 8.57 4.78
CA VAL A 19 -6.97 9.26 5.93
C VAL A 19 -7.22 10.76 5.86
N MET A 20 -6.77 11.43 4.80
CA MET A 20 -6.76 12.90 4.78
C MET A 20 -8.17 13.49 4.71
N LYS A 21 -9.09 12.86 3.97
CA LYS A 21 -10.46 13.31 3.78
C LYS A 21 -11.21 13.53 5.10
N SER A 22 -11.04 12.65 6.09
CA SER A 22 -11.69 12.79 7.41
C SER A 22 -11.14 13.95 8.23
N THR A 23 -9.91 14.39 7.94
CA THR A 23 -9.27 15.53 8.62
C THR A 23 -9.65 16.89 8.02
N GLY A 24 -10.21 16.91 6.81
CA GLY A 24 -10.45 18.14 6.04
C GLY A 24 -9.18 18.88 5.61
N LYS A 25 -8.02 18.20 5.63
CA LYS A 25 -6.71 18.74 5.26
C LYS A 25 -6.16 18.06 4.03
N GLU A 26 -5.23 18.73 3.36
CA GLU A 26 -4.46 18.19 2.24
C GLU A 26 -3.03 17.84 2.68
N ILE A 27 -2.36 17.01 1.88
CA ILE A 27 -0.92 16.79 2.03
C ILE A 27 -0.22 18.10 1.67
N THR A 28 0.72 18.55 2.50
CA THR A 28 1.46 19.80 2.25
C THR A 28 2.15 19.80 0.89
N ASP A 29 2.09 20.94 0.21
CA ASP A 29 2.81 21.27 -1.02
C ASP A 29 4.34 21.28 -0.85
N HIS A 30 4.84 21.36 0.39
CA HIS A 30 6.25 21.22 0.72
C HIS A 30 6.72 19.76 0.87
N ALA A 31 5.85 18.78 0.59
CA ALA A 31 6.24 17.37 0.66
C ALA A 31 7.29 17.01 -0.42
N ILE A 32 8.28 16.21 -0.04
CA ILE A 32 9.16 15.57 -1.02
C ILE A 32 8.36 14.51 -1.76
N ILE A 33 8.34 14.58 -3.08
CA ILE A 33 7.62 13.63 -3.92
C ILE A 33 8.56 12.50 -4.34
N GLN A 34 8.13 11.25 -4.13
CA GLN A 34 8.81 10.04 -4.59
C GLN A 34 7.88 9.19 -5.46
N ASP A 35 8.44 8.49 -6.45
CA ASP A 35 7.69 7.74 -7.46
C ASP A 35 7.37 6.28 -7.08
N SER A 36 7.80 5.81 -5.91
CA SER A 36 7.66 4.41 -5.50
C SER A 36 7.70 4.24 -3.99
N ASN A 37 7.05 3.17 -3.49
CA ASN A 37 7.09 2.82 -2.06
C ASN A 37 8.54 2.59 -1.57
N GLY A 38 9.40 1.98 -2.40
CA GLY A 38 10.82 1.76 -2.06
C GLY A 38 11.61 3.06 -1.87
N LYS A 39 11.35 4.08 -2.69
CA LYS A 39 11.97 5.41 -2.53
C LYS A 39 11.40 6.18 -1.34
N ILE A 40 10.10 6.05 -1.03
CA ILE A 40 9.55 6.57 0.23
C ILE A 40 10.32 5.97 1.40
N ARG A 41 10.42 4.64 1.48
CA ARG A 41 11.14 3.95 2.55
C ARG A 41 12.57 4.42 2.69
N THR A 42 13.31 4.45 1.58
CA THR A 42 14.73 4.86 1.56
C THR A 42 14.89 6.31 2.03
N THR A 43 14.01 7.21 1.59
CA THR A 43 14.00 8.62 2.04
C THR A 43 13.71 8.71 3.53
N VAL A 44 12.75 7.93 4.02
CA VAL A 44 12.36 7.95 5.43
C VAL A 44 13.44 7.37 6.34
N ALA A 45 14.06 6.26 5.94
CA ALA A 45 15.19 5.65 6.64
C ALA A 45 16.41 6.58 6.71
N GLY A 46 16.60 7.44 5.70
CA GLY A 46 17.70 8.40 5.63
C GLY A 46 17.54 9.65 6.51
N ASP A 47 16.33 9.96 6.99
CA ASP A 47 16.08 11.14 7.81
C ASP A 47 15.12 10.83 8.97
N LYS A 48 15.65 10.81 10.20
CA LYS A 48 14.90 10.57 11.45
C LYS A 48 13.78 11.58 11.73
N HIS A 49 13.76 12.72 11.05
CA HIS A 49 12.73 13.75 11.19
C HIS A 49 11.69 13.70 10.06
N SER A 50 11.72 12.65 9.25
CA SER A 50 10.79 12.46 8.14
C SER A 50 9.61 11.56 8.51
N ILE A 51 8.51 11.72 7.76
CA ILE A 51 7.34 10.86 7.83
C ILE A 51 6.78 10.69 6.41
N GLY A 52 6.31 9.50 6.09
CA GLY A 52 5.66 9.21 4.81
C GLY A 52 4.71 8.03 4.95
N PHE A 53 4.05 7.68 3.85
CA PHE A 53 3.12 6.56 3.76
C PHE A 53 3.53 5.63 2.61
N LEU A 54 3.43 4.32 2.85
CA LEU A 54 3.78 3.28 1.88
C LEU A 54 2.93 2.02 2.11
N SER A 55 2.92 1.12 1.13
CA SER A 55 2.28 -0.19 1.27
C SER A 55 3.05 -1.09 2.26
N PRO A 56 2.38 -1.84 3.16
CA PRO A 56 3.03 -2.64 4.19
C PRO A 56 4.13 -3.59 3.70
N GLY A 57 3.95 -4.22 2.54
CA GLY A 57 4.97 -5.13 1.98
C GLY A 57 6.30 -4.47 1.60
N TYR A 58 6.38 -3.14 1.62
CA TYR A 58 7.65 -2.42 1.44
C TYR A 58 8.29 -2.04 2.77
N ALA A 59 7.58 -2.07 3.89
CA ALA A 59 8.14 -1.74 5.19
C ALA A 59 9.19 -2.78 5.59
N SER A 60 10.30 -2.31 6.15
CA SER A 60 11.36 -3.16 6.72
C SER A 60 11.86 -2.56 8.03
N SER A 61 12.80 -3.25 8.67
CA SER A 61 13.36 -2.83 9.98
C SER A 61 14.13 -1.51 9.97
N ASP A 62 14.41 -0.95 8.78
CA ASP A 62 15.04 0.35 8.57
C ASP A 62 14.07 1.53 8.77
N VAL A 63 12.77 1.28 8.88
CA VAL A 63 11.75 2.29 9.16
C VAL A 63 10.83 1.84 10.30
N LYS A 64 10.35 2.81 11.09
CA LYS A 64 9.38 2.55 12.15
C LYS A 64 7.96 2.72 11.62
N THR A 65 7.15 1.67 11.67
CA THR A 65 5.71 1.76 11.41
C THR A 65 4.97 2.37 12.59
N LEU A 66 3.89 3.11 12.31
CA LEU A 66 3.05 3.73 13.33
C LEU A 66 1.73 2.96 13.45
N THR A 67 1.20 2.91 14.67
CA THR A 67 -0.14 2.39 14.93
C THR A 67 -1.19 3.44 14.59
N LEU A 68 -2.34 3.02 14.08
CA LEU A 68 -3.54 3.85 13.98
C LEU A 68 -4.49 3.45 15.12
N ASP A 69 -4.88 4.40 15.96
CA ASP A 69 -5.77 4.14 17.10
C ASP A 69 -5.32 2.97 17.99
N SER A 70 -4.00 2.85 18.21
CA SER A 70 -3.33 1.76 18.92
C SER A 70 -3.32 0.39 18.21
N VAL A 71 -3.84 0.30 16.99
CA VAL A 71 -3.80 -0.90 16.14
C VAL A 71 -2.61 -0.85 15.20
N ALA A 72 -1.80 -1.91 15.19
CA ALA A 72 -0.64 -2.03 14.30
C ALA A 72 -1.05 -2.46 12.88
N PRO A 73 -0.31 -2.05 11.82
CA PRO A 73 -0.54 -2.48 10.44
C PRO A 73 -0.03 -3.92 10.19
N SER A 74 -0.61 -4.91 10.88
CA SER A 74 -0.28 -6.33 10.70
C SER A 74 -1.29 -7.04 9.78
N THR A 75 -0.87 -8.16 9.17
CA THR A 75 -1.77 -9.02 8.38
C THR A 75 -3.01 -9.44 9.18
N GLU A 76 -2.81 -9.82 10.45
CA GLU A 76 -3.89 -10.21 11.37
C GLU A 76 -4.90 -9.07 11.56
N ASN A 77 -4.43 -7.86 11.87
CA ASN A 77 -5.33 -6.73 12.14
C ASN A 77 -6.04 -6.23 10.88
N VAL A 78 -5.43 -6.39 9.70
CA VAL A 78 -6.10 -6.07 8.44
C VAL A 78 -7.18 -7.10 8.13
N LEU A 79 -6.91 -8.40 8.32
CA LEU A 79 -7.89 -9.47 8.11
C LEU A 79 -9.05 -9.42 9.10
N SER A 80 -8.80 -9.04 10.35
CA SER A 80 -9.86 -8.85 11.36
C SER A 80 -10.68 -7.57 11.14
N GLY A 81 -10.19 -6.64 10.31
CA GLY A 81 -10.79 -5.32 10.09
C GLY A 81 -10.49 -4.30 11.18
N GLU A 82 -9.66 -4.65 12.18
CA GLU A 82 -9.24 -3.71 13.23
C GLU A 82 -8.34 -2.60 12.69
N TYR A 83 -7.50 -2.90 11.69
CA TYR A 83 -6.69 -1.89 11.02
C TYR A 83 -7.44 -1.26 9.85
N ALA A 84 -7.99 -0.06 10.07
CA ALA A 84 -8.93 0.57 9.15
C ALA A 84 -8.35 1.05 7.79
N ILE A 85 -7.02 1.09 7.63
CA ILE A 85 -6.37 1.54 6.39
C ILE A 85 -5.95 0.32 5.57
N SER A 86 -6.88 -0.26 4.84
CA SER A 86 -6.66 -1.39 3.93
C SER A 86 -7.57 -1.36 2.71
N ARG A 87 -7.09 -1.85 1.57
CA ARG A 87 -7.87 -1.98 0.34
C ARG A 87 -7.54 -3.27 -0.40
N THR A 88 -8.52 -3.77 -1.13
CA THR A 88 -8.31 -4.82 -2.13
C THR A 88 -7.50 -4.26 -3.30
N LEU A 89 -6.54 -5.05 -3.80
CA LEU A 89 -5.84 -4.76 -5.05
C LEU A 89 -6.60 -5.41 -6.20
N LEU A 90 -6.84 -4.65 -7.26
CA LEU A 90 -7.68 -5.08 -8.37
C LEU A 90 -6.82 -5.33 -9.62
N MET A 91 -7.10 -6.45 -10.29
CA MET A 91 -6.69 -6.69 -11.68
C MET A 91 -7.83 -6.23 -12.59
N ILE A 92 -7.53 -5.36 -13.56
CA ILE A 92 -8.56 -4.69 -14.38
C ILE A 92 -8.29 -4.98 -15.86
N THR A 93 -9.29 -5.55 -16.55
CA THR A 93 -9.27 -5.79 -18.00
C THR A 93 -10.21 -4.83 -18.73
N LYS A 94 -9.93 -4.55 -20.01
CA LYS A 94 -10.82 -3.77 -20.86
C LYS A 94 -11.81 -4.69 -21.57
N GLY A 95 -12.89 -5.04 -20.88
CA GLY A 95 -13.87 -5.99 -21.36
C GLY A 95 -13.51 -7.43 -20.97
N LYS A 96 -14.00 -8.40 -21.74
CA LYS A 96 -13.72 -9.81 -21.48
C LYS A 96 -12.25 -10.11 -21.81
N PRO A 97 -11.48 -10.74 -20.91
CA PRO A 97 -10.11 -11.12 -21.20
C PRO A 97 -10.04 -12.11 -22.37
N ASP A 98 -8.96 -12.03 -23.15
CA ASP A 98 -8.59 -13.10 -24.08
C ASP A 98 -8.00 -14.32 -23.35
N GLU A 99 -7.55 -15.32 -24.10
CA GLU A 99 -7.05 -16.58 -23.55
C GLU A 99 -5.79 -16.39 -22.69
N ASP A 100 -4.85 -15.56 -23.15
CA ASP A 100 -3.59 -15.30 -22.45
C ASP A 100 -3.83 -14.44 -21.19
N GLU A 101 -4.70 -13.43 -21.32
CA GLU A 101 -5.12 -12.60 -20.19
C GLU A 101 -5.85 -13.43 -19.12
N GLN A 102 -6.76 -14.32 -19.53
CA GLN A 102 -7.49 -15.18 -18.59
C GLN A 102 -6.54 -16.18 -17.92
N ALA A 103 -5.63 -16.81 -18.67
CA ALA A 103 -4.64 -17.73 -18.10
C ALA A 103 -3.75 -17.06 -17.06
N PHE A 104 -3.38 -15.79 -17.28
CA PHE A 104 -2.63 -15.02 -16.29
C PHE A 104 -3.47 -14.69 -15.05
N LEU A 105 -4.73 -14.28 -15.21
CA LEU A 105 -5.63 -14.03 -14.08
C LEU A 105 -5.86 -15.31 -13.26
N ASP A 106 -6.05 -16.45 -13.91
CA ASP A 106 -6.21 -17.75 -13.27
C ASP A 106 -4.95 -18.14 -12.50
N PHE A 107 -3.76 -17.90 -13.07
CA PHE A 107 -2.50 -18.09 -12.35
C PHE A 107 -2.39 -17.19 -11.11
N VAL A 108 -2.69 -15.90 -11.26
CA VAL A 108 -2.66 -14.94 -10.14
C VAL A 108 -3.60 -15.41 -9.01
N LEU A 109 -4.77 -15.95 -9.34
CA LEU A 109 -5.76 -16.44 -8.37
C LEU A 109 -5.52 -17.89 -7.90
N SER A 110 -4.59 -18.62 -8.51
CA SER A 110 -4.23 -19.99 -8.12
C SER A 110 -3.51 -20.05 -6.76
N GLU A 111 -3.42 -21.25 -6.17
CA GLU A 111 -2.66 -21.47 -4.94
C GLU A 111 -1.19 -21.00 -5.05
N ASP A 112 -0.54 -21.23 -6.19
CA ASP A 112 0.83 -20.79 -6.44
C ASP A 112 0.93 -19.26 -6.53
N GLY A 113 -0.04 -18.62 -7.20
CA GLY A 113 -0.12 -17.16 -7.27
C GLY A 113 -0.35 -16.53 -5.90
N GLN A 114 -1.27 -17.07 -5.11
CA GLN A 114 -1.57 -16.57 -3.76
C GLN A 114 -0.43 -16.83 -2.76
N LYS A 115 0.35 -17.89 -2.98
CA LYS A 115 1.60 -18.10 -2.24
C LYS A 115 2.61 -16.98 -2.50
N ILE A 116 2.79 -16.58 -3.76
CA ILE A 116 3.66 -15.45 -4.11
C ILE A 116 3.19 -14.16 -3.42
N VAL A 117 1.87 -13.90 -3.40
CA VAL A 117 1.27 -12.74 -2.71
C VAL A 117 1.67 -12.70 -1.23
N THR A 118 1.60 -13.86 -0.56
CA THR A 118 1.98 -14.00 0.85
C THR A 118 3.48 -13.79 1.05
N ASP A 119 4.32 -14.36 0.16
CA ASP A 119 5.78 -14.25 0.21
C ASP A 119 6.27 -12.79 0.07
N VAL A 120 5.52 -11.94 -0.62
CA VAL A 120 5.78 -10.49 -0.71
C VAL A 120 5.02 -9.66 0.33
N HIS A 121 4.53 -10.29 1.39
CA HIS A 121 3.87 -9.69 2.55
C HIS A 121 2.55 -8.94 2.23
N TYR A 122 1.87 -9.36 1.17
CA TYR A 122 0.49 -8.98 0.91
C TYR A 122 -0.47 -10.05 1.44
N ILE A 123 -1.75 -9.71 1.49
CA ILE A 123 -2.79 -10.58 2.01
C ILE A 123 -3.41 -11.33 0.83
N PRO A 124 -3.39 -12.67 0.81
CA PRO A 124 -4.00 -13.44 -0.27
C PRO A 124 -5.52 -13.27 -0.25
N VAL A 125 -6.13 -13.45 -1.42
CA VAL A 125 -7.59 -13.56 -1.55
C VAL A 125 -8.01 -15.02 -1.37
N GLU A 126 -9.18 -15.24 -0.79
CA GLU A 126 -9.80 -16.58 -0.66
C GLU A 126 -10.39 -17.08 -1.98
#